data_AF-A0A6N7GQN6-F1
#
_entry.id   AF-A0A6N7GQN6-F1
#
_cell.length_a   1.000
_cell.length_b   1.000
_cell.length_c   1.000
_cell.angle_alpha   90.00
_cell.angle_beta   90.00
_cell.angle_gamma   90.00
#
_symmetry.space_group_name_H-M   'P 1'
#
loop_
_entity.id
_entity.type
_entity.pdbx_description
1 polymer ?
#
loop_
_entity_poly.entity_id
_entity_poly.type
_entity_poly.pdbx_seq_one_letter_code
_entity_poly.pdbx_strand_id
1 'polypeptide(L)'
;MRSRGRKSGAELSTLMPELTRVERVRAPSWLDEAAVADFRGLVAAASADHFRTTDVALLARYAEVCLLARRALEAEDLATYLPLVRLQASLAVKLRLCPSTRGDPKTIARSKVFAGRHWEAEIDD
;
A
#
# COMPACT_ATOMS: atom_id res chain seq x y z
N MET A 1 -12.43 -15.79 -49.66
CA MET A 1 -13.04 -15.67 -48.32
C MET A 1 -11.98 -16.05 -47.28
N ARG A 2 -11.49 -15.10 -46.47
CA ARG A 2 -10.49 -15.38 -45.42
C ARG A 2 -11.21 -15.90 -44.18
N SER A 3 -11.04 -17.17 -43.86
CA SER A 3 -11.52 -17.78 -42.62
C SER A 3 -10.82 -17.12 -41.44
N ARG A 4 -11.58 -16.40 -40.59
CA ARG A 4 -11.12 -15.91 -39.28
C ARG A 4 -10.96 -17.12 -38.38
N GLY A 5 -9.73 -17.62 -38.25
CA GLY A 5 -9.38 -18.72 -37.36
C GLY A 5 -9.76 -18.39 -35.92
N ARG A 6 -10.81 -19.04 -35.42
CA ARG A 6 -11.17 -19.04 -33.99
C ARG A 6 -10.14 -19.93 -33.30
N LYS A 7 -9.12 -19.32 -32.69
CA LYS A 7 -8.13 -20.05 -31.88
C LYS A 7 -8.87 -20.83 -30.80
N SER A 8 -8.61 -22.14 -30.74
CA SER A 8 -9.22 -23.01 -29.74
C SER A 8 -8.76 -22.58 -28.34
N GLY A 9 -9.60 -22.73 -27.32
CA GLY A 9 -9.28 -22.34 -25.94
C GLY A 9 -7.99 -22.96 -25.40
N ALA A 10 -7.53 -24.06 -26.00
CA ALA A 10 -6.25 -24.71 -25.67
C ALA A 10 -5.02 -23.84 -26.03
N GLU A 11 -5.04 -23.09 -27.14
CA GLU A 11 -3.94 -22.18 -27.50
C GLU A 11 -3.87 -20.94 -26.60
N LEU A 12 -4.98 -20.56 -25.97
CA LEU A 12 -5.03 -19.47 -25.01
C LEU A 12 -4.43 -19.87 -23.65
N SER A 13 -4.49 -21.16 -23.28
CA SER A 13 -3.93 -21.64 -22.02
C SER A 13 -2.39 -21.69 -22.03
N THR A 14 -1.76 -21.85 -23.19
CA THR A 14 -0.30 -21.98 -23.32
C THR A 14 0.45 -20.64 -23.22
N LEU A 15 -0.29 -19.52 -23.23
CA LEU A 15 0.28 -18.16 -23.17
C LEU A 15 -0.10 -17.40 -21.89
N MET A 16 -0.71 -18.05 -20.90
CA MET A 16 -0.80 -17.43 -19.58
C MET A 16 0.58 -17.54 -18.94
N PRO A 17 1.32 -16.42 -18.78
CA PRO A 17 2.54 -16.44 -17.99
C PRO A 17 2.16 -17.01 -16.63
N GLU A 18 2.93 -18.01 -16.21
CA GLU A 18 2.82 -18.63 -14.90
C GLU A 18 2.73 -17.49 -13.88
N LEU A 19 1.54 -17.33 -13.28
CA LEU A 19 1.25 -16.24 -12.35
C LEU A 19 2.22 -16.41 -11.18
N THR A 20 3.37 -15.72 -11.25
CA THR A 20 4.42 -15.83 -10.24
C THR A 20 3.80 -15.43 -8.93
N ARG A 21 3.60 -16.41 -8.04
CA ARG A 21 2.98 -16.18 -6.75
C ARG A 21 3.89 -15.23 -5.97
N VAL A 22 3.44 -13.99 -5.78
CA VAL A 22 4.20 -12.99 -5.04
C VAL A 22 4.35 -13.49 -3.61
N GLU A 23 5.59 -13.73 -3.18
CA GLU A 23 5.86 -14.13 -1.80
C GLU A 23 5.56 -12.95 -0.87
N ARG A 24 4.71 -13.19 0.14
CA ARG A 24 4.40 -12.18 1.15
C ARG A 24 5.61 -11.98 2.06
N VAL A 25 5.83 -10.74 2.46
CA VAL A 25 6.88 -10.37 3.42
C VAL A 25 6.73 -11.15 4.73
N ARG A 26 7.85 -11.59 5.30
CA ARG A 26 7.89 -12.34 6.56
C ARG A 26 8.30 -11.44 7.71
N ALA A 27 7.78 -11.73 8.89
CA ALA A 27 8.19 -11.05 10.12
C ALA A 27 9.67 -11.33 10.40
N PRO A 28 10.45 -10.34 10.86
CA PRO A 28 11.83 -10.56 11.23
C PRO A 28 11.93 -11.39 12.52
N SER A 29 13.02 -12.16 12.67
CA SER A 29 13.19 -13.11 13.78
C SER A 29 13.36 -12.45 15.15
N TRP A 30 13.69 -11.16 15.21
CA TRP A 30 13.85 -10.39 16.43
C TRP A 30 12.55 -9.76 16.94
N LEU A 31 11.45 -9.87 16.19
CA LEU A 31 10.17 -9.27 16.58
C LEU A 31 9.51 -10.10 17.69
N ASP A 32 9.04 -9.42 18.73
CA ASP A 32 8.28 -10.02 19.82
C ASP A 32 7.07 -10.82 19.32
N GLU A 33 6.79 -11.97 19.92
CA GLU A 33 5.73 -12.88 19.45
C GLU A 33 4.34 -12.22 19.42
N ALA A 34 4.04 -11.35 20.39
CA ALA A 34 2.78 -10.62 20.40
C ALA A 34 2.70 -9.60 19.25
N ALA A 35 3.82 -8.97 18.89
CA ALA A 35 3.90 -8.07 17.74
C ALA A 35 3.90 -8.83 16.40
N VAL A 36 4.40 -10.07 16.35
CA VAL A 36 4.34 -10.93 15.16
C VAL A 36 2.89 -11.18 14.73
N ALA A 37 1.96 -11.33 15.68
CA ALA A 37 0.55 -11.50 15.37
C ALA A 37 -0.02 -10.28 14.60
N ASP A 38 0.25 -9.06 15.07
CA ASP A 38 -0.17 -7.83 14.39
C ASP A 38 0.50 -7.69 13.02
N PHE A 39 1.80 -7.97 12.93
CA PHE A 39 2.54 -7.93 11.66
C PHE A 39 1.89 -8.85 10.61
N ARG A 40 1.59 -10.10 10.99
CA ARG A 40 0.95 -11.07 10.10
C ARG A 40 -0.46 -10.64 9.71
N GLY A 41 -1.23 -10.10 10.66
CA GLY A 41 -2.56 -9.55 10.39
C GLY A 41 -2.54 -8.43 9.36
N LEU A 42 -1.62 -7.47 9.50
CA LEU A 42 -1.41 -6.38 8.54
C LEU A 42 -1.05 -6.87 7.15
N VAL A 43 -0.07 -7.78 7.08
CA VAL A 43 0.36 -8.36 5.81
C VAL A 43 -0.77 -9.14 5.15
N ALA A 44 -1.55 -9.91 5.90
CA ALA A 44 -2.67 -10.69 5.38
C ALA A 44 -3.83 -9.82 4.89
N ALA A 45 -4.12 -8.69 5.58
CA ALA A 45 -5.19 -7.77 5.22
C ALA A 45 -4.91 -6.94 3.95
N ALA A 46 -3.63 -6.80 3.56
CA ALA A 46 -3.24 -6.09 2.34
C ALA A 46 -3.15 -7.03 1.11
N SER A 47 -3.14 -6.44 -0.08
CA SER A 47 -2.86 -7.18 -1.31
C SER A 47 -1.45 -7.80 -1.26
N ALA A 48 -1.25 -8.93 -1.94
CA ALA A 48 0.00 -9.69 -1.87
C ALA A 48 1.23 -8.89 -2.38
N ASP A 49 1.00 -7.87 -3.21
CA ASP A 49 1.97 -6.98 -3.82
C ASP A 49 2.09 -5.62 -3.11
N HIS A 50 1.32 -5.38 -2.04
CA HIS A 50 1.29 -4.09 -1.35
C HIS A 50 2.61 -3.77 -0.64
N PHE A 51 3.21 -4.75 0.03
CA PHE A 51 4.45 -4.59 0.79
C PHE A 51 5.66 -5.17 0.06
N ARG A 52 6.80 -4.48 0.19
CA ARG A 52 8.10 -4.92 -0.31
C ARG A 52 9.00 -5.34 0.85
N THR A 53 10.08 -6.08 0.55
CA THR A 53 11.09 -6.46 1.54
C THR A 53 11.69 -5.26 2.26
N THR A 54 11.80 -4.11 1.58
CA THR A 54 12.26 -2.85 2.17
C THR A 54 11.34 -2.30 3.26
N ASP A 55 10.06 -2.70 3.27
CA ASP A 55 9.06 -2.23 4.23
C ASP A 55 9.06 -3.06 5.53
N VAL A 56 9.80 -4.18 5.58
CA VAL A 56 9.78 -5.12 6.72
C VAL A 56 10.12 -4.44 8.04
N ALA A 57 11.16 -3.59 8.07
CA ALA A 57 11.54 -2.86 9.27
C ALA A 57 10.45 -1.86 9.71
N LEU A 58 9.78 -1.22 8.75
CA LEU A 58 8.72 -0.25 9.03
C LEU A 58 7.44 -0.94 9.54
N LEU A 59 7.08 -2.08 8.95
CA LEU A 59 5.99 -2.94 9.39
C LEU A 59 6.22 -3.46 10.81
N ALA A 60 7.42 -3.94 11.11
CA ALA A 60 7.78 -4.42 12.44
C ALA A 60 7.62 -3.32 13.50
N ARG A 61 8.13 -2.11 13.22
CA ARG A 61 7.97 -0.96 14.13
C ARG A 61 6.52 -0.53 14.29
N TYR A 62 5.73 -0.57 13.22
CA TYR A 62 4.29 -0.29 13.32
C TYR A 62 3.59 -1.31 14.22
N ALA A 63 3.88 -2.61 14.06
CA ALA A 63 3.31 -3.66 14.90
C ALA A 63 3.68 -3.51 16.39
N GLU A 64 4.95 -3.22 16.69
CA GLU A 64 5.39 -2.94 18.07
C GLU A 64 4.67 -1.73 18.68
N VAL A 65 4.53 -0.63 17.92
CA VAL A 65 3.84 0.56 18.39
C VAL A 65 2.36 0.28 18.66
N CYS A 66 1.69 -0.52 17.81
CA CYS A 66 0.32 -0.97 18.06
C CYS A 66 0.20 -1.77 19.37
N LEU A 67 1.13 -2.71 19.60
CA LEU A 67 1.16 -3.50 20.83
C LEU A 67 1.37 -2.61 22.07
N LEU A 68 2.35 -1.69 22.02
CA LEU A 68 2.62 -0.76 23.11
C LEU A 68 1.43 0.18 23.36
N ALA A 69 0.79 0.67 22.30
CA ALA A 69 -0.38 1.54 22.44
C ALA A 69 -1.54 0.82 23.13
N ARG A 70 -1.82 -0.44 22.77
CA ARG A 70 -2.84 -1.25 23.45
C ARG A 70 -2.50 -1.45 24.93
N ARG A 71 -1.25 -1.81 25.25
CA ARG A 71 -0.81 -1.97 26.64
C ARG A 71 -0.93 -0.68 27.45
N ALA A 72 -0.56 0.46 26.88
CA ALA A 72 -0.70 1.76 27.54
C ALA A 72 -2.17 2.10 27.78
N LEU A 73 -3.06 1.80 26.82
CA LEU A 73 -4.50 1.99 26.97
C LEU A 73 -5.11 1.09 28.05
N GLU A 74 -4.73 -0.20 28.08
CA GLU A 74 -5.15 -1.16 29.11
C GLU A 74 -4.69 -0.76 30.52
N ALA A 75 -3.53 -0.10 30.63
CA ALA A 75 -3.00 0.43 31.89
C ALA A 75 -3.52 1.83 32.24
N GLU A 76 -4.43 2.40 31.45
CA GLU A 76 -4.94 3.77 31.58
C GLU A 76 -3.84 4.87 31.55
N ASP A 77 -2.67 4.56 30.98
CA ASP A 77 -1.54 5.50 30.83
C ASP A 77 -1.71 6.33 29.55
N LEU A 78 -2.56 7.36 29.65
CA LEU A 78 -2.83 8.29 28.54
C LEU A 78 -1.59 9.11 28.13
N ALA A 79 -0.65 9.35 29.06
CA ALA A 79 0.56 10.12 28.78
C ALA A 79 1.48 9.37 27.80
N THR A 80 1.56 8.05 27.92
CA THR A 80 2.30 7.18 26.97
C THR A 80 1.47 6.84 25.74
N TYR A 81 0.16 6.62 25.88
CA TYR A 81 -0.73 6.24 24.78
C TYR A 81 -0.78 7.30 23.66
N LEU A 82 -0.96 8.58 24.00
CA LEU A 82 -1.16 9.64 23.01
C LEU A 82 0.04 9.82 22.04
N PRO A 83 1.31 9.85 22.51
CA PRO A 83 2.48 9.83 21.61
C PRO A 83 2.55 8.58 20.72
N LEU A 84 2.22 7.40 21.25
CA LEU A 84 2.24 6.15 20.49
C LEU A 84 1.22 6.17 19.35
N VAL A 85 0.01 6.68 19.59
CA VAL A 85 -1.01 6.83 18.53
C VAL A 85 -0.56 7.79 17.42
N ARG A 86 0.12 8.89 17.77
CA ARG A 86 0.69 9.82 16.77
C ARG A 86 1.80 9.17 15.94
N LEU A 87 2.66 8.38 16.60
CA LEU A 87 3.69 7.61 15.93
C LEU A 87 3.07 6.55 15.01
N GLN A 88 2.04 5.84 15.48
CA GLN A 88 1.28 4.88 14.70
C GLN A 88 0.71 5.52 13.44
N ALA A 89 0.05 6.67 13.54
CA ALA A 89 -0.48 7.39 12.38
C ALA A 89 0.62 7.79 11.39
N SER A 90 1.77 8.26 11.88
CA SER A 90 2.91 8.63 11.05
C SER A 90 3.49 7.44 10.28
N LEU A 91 3.60 6.29 10.95
CA LEU A 91 4.05 5.04 10.35
C LEU A 91 3.03 4.49 9.34
N ALA A 92 1.73 4.58 9.63
CA ALA A 92 0.66 4.17 8.72
C ALA A 92 0.68 4.95 7.39
N VAL A 93 0.99 6.24 7.43
CA VAL A 93 1.18 7.07 6.23
C VAL A 93 2.37 6.58 5.41
N LYS A 94 3.51 6.29 6.06
CA LYS A 94 4.71 5.77 5.38
C LYS A 94 4.47 4.41 4.73
N LEU A 95 3.66 3.55 5.37
CA LEU A 95 3.21 2.25 4.85
C LEU A 95 2.08 2.32 3.83
N ARG A 96 1.60 3.54 3.53
CA ARG A 96 0.48 3.81 2.62
C ARG A 96 -0.80 3.06 2.98
N LEU A 97 -1.06 2.89 4.28
CA LEU A 97 -2.27 2.23 4.78
C LEU A 97 -3.50 3.13 4.67
N CYS A 98 -3.31 4.45 4.80
CA CYS A 98 -4.38 5.43 4.77
C CYS A 98 -4.97 5.59 3.35
N PRO A 99 -6.31 5.64 3.18
CA PRO A 99 -6.94 5.81 1.86
C PRO A 99 -6.41 7.01 1.06
N SER A 100 -6.08 8.13 1.73
CA SER A 100 -5.51 9.32 1.10
C SER A 100 -4.13 9.09 0.45
N THR A 101 -3.35 8.16 0.98
CA THR A 101 -2.03 7.79 0.42
C THR A 101 -2.13 6.82 -0.76
N ARG A 102 -3.32 6.28 -1.03
CA ARG A 102 -3.61 5.42 -2.18
C ARG A 102 -3.94 6.23 -3.45
N GLY A 103 -3.74 7.55 -3.42
CA GLY A 103 -3.91 8.46 -4.55
C GLY A 103 -3.18 7.94 -5.80
N ASP A 104 -3.99 7.48 -6.74
CA ASP A 104 -3.70 6.71 -7.95
C ASP A 104 -2.60 7.35 -8.85
N PRO A 105 -1.67 6.58 -9.43
CA PRO A 105 -0.82 7.02 -10.54
C PRO A 105 -1.58 7.74 -11.67
N LYS A 106 -2.86 7.41 -11.91
CA LYS A 106 -3.75 8.09 -12.86
C LYS A 106 -4.19 9.48 -12.40
N THR A 107 -4.19 9.79 -11.10
CA THR A 107 -4.45 11.12 -10.56
C THR A 107 -3.18 11.99 -10.60
N ILE A 108 -2.00 11.38 -10.43
CA ILE A 108 -0.68 12.00 -10.65
C ILE A 108 -0.54 12.45 -12.12
N ALA A 109 -0.97 11.62 -13.07
CA ALA A 109 -0.96 11.96 -14.50
C ALA A 109 -2.00 13.02 -14.92
N ARG A 110 -3.10 13.20 -14.17
CA ARG A 110 -4.16 14.21 -14.46
C ARG A 110 -3.86 15.61 -13.92
N SER A 111 -2.81 15.80 -13.13
CA SER A 111 -2.38 17.13 -12.65
C SER A 111 -1.67 17.99 -13.71
N LYS A 112 -1.46 17.47 -14.93
CA LYS A 112 -1.14 18.27 -16.12
C LYS A 112 -2.38 18.45 -16.99
N VAL A 113 -3.32 19.29 -16.56
CA VAL A 113 -4.16 20.04 -17.50
C VAL A 113 -4.30 21.48 -17.00
N PHE A 114 -3.32 22.30 -17.35
CA PHE A 114 -3.60 23.70 -17.69
C PHE A 114 -3.05 23.92 -19.10
N ALA A 115 -3.82 23.48 -20.08
CA ALA A 115 -3.60 23.86 -21.47
C ALA A 115 -4.14 25.28 -21.63
N GLY A 116 -3.22 26.25 -21.76
CA GLY A 116 -3.44 27.54 -22.40
C GLY A 116 -4.49 28.47 -21.79
N ARG A 117 -4.05 29.66 -21.35
CA ARG A 117 -4.95 30.81 -21.25
C ARG A 117 -5.34 31.20 -22.69
N HIS A 118 -6.61 31.03 -23.04
CA HIS A 118 -7.17 31.37 -24.35
C HIS A 118 -7.37 32.90 -24.56
N TRP A 119 -7.18 33.74 -23.54
CA TRP A 119 -7.56 35.16 -23.60
C TRP A 119 -6.48 36.12 -24.18
N GLU A 120 -5.38 35.63 -24.73
CA GLU A 120 -4.33 36.46 -25.37
C GLU A 120 -4.52 36.66 -26.90
N ALA A 121 -5.65 36.24 -27.49
CA ALA A 121 -5.84 36.27 -28.95
C ALA A 121 -6.67 37.45 -29.49
N GLU A 122 -7.04 38.45 -28.68
CA GLU A 122 -7.80 39.63 -29.14
C GLU A 122 -7.30 40.93 -28.53
N ILE A 123 -6.04 41.31 -28.81
CA ILE A 123 -5.64 42.73 -28.80
C ILE A 123 -4.61 42.91 -29.93
N ASP A 124 -5.10 43.09 -31.16
CA ASP A 124 -4.43 43.85 -32.21
C ASP A 124 -5.49 44.15 -33.30
N ASP A 125 -6.14 45.31 -33.13
CA ASP A 125 -6.61 46.20 -34.21
C ASP A 125 -6.74 47.63 -33.65
#